data_AF-T0KZI0-F1
#
_entry.id   AF-T0KZI0-F1
#
_cell.length_a   1.000
_cell.length_b   1.000
_cell.length_c   1.000
_cell.angle_alpha   90.00
_cell.angle_beta   90.00
_cell.angle_gamma   90.00
#
_symmetry.space_group_name_H-M   'P 1'
#
loop_
_entity.id
_entity.type
_entity.pdbx_description
1 polymer ?
#
loop_
_entity_poly.entity_id
_entity_poly.type
_entity_poly.pdbx_seq_one_letter_code
_entity_poly.pdbx_strand_id
1 'polypeptide(L)'
;MSGMCYLKITKYNRISGDPLTISCSYKNIEILPFTGDFIVLPKFKILSIDIECVSLDRVSFPSAFKDPIIQIGNTVAFSDNENLIFQDIFCLKETANIPGANVHSFETEKELLEAWKDYFLNVDADIIIGFNLKGFDLPYILERGEKLNILNFNLLGRTNKPAKSKDSVFNSRQIGGALSLPEINIEGRIIFDLMQIIRRDHKLRSYSLNSVSLHFLQEQKEDVPHNSMHDLQNGTKDTRKRIASYCLKDTVLPLRLFNKLKILINYTELARVTGVPIEYFSSRGVGIKVLTLIYKAAAKHDYLIPVMDPINNDASFEGGFVMDPLRGFYSNPIAVLDFSSLYPSIMISKNLCYTTLLTKKQYEKIGGIKTPTNNYFATADMKVGLLPTVLTNLIASRKIAKKK
;
A
#
# COMPACT_ATOMS: atom_id res chain seq x y z
N MET A 1 13.66 -14.40 -1.78
CA MET A 1 12.85 -13.74 -2.85
C MET A 1 12.74 -12.24 -2.54
N SER A 2 12.52 -11.39 -3.53
CA SER A 2 12.20 -9.96 -3.35
C SER A 2 10.75 -9.72 -3.76
N GLY A 3 10.12 -8.65 -3.26
CA GLY A 3 8.77 -8.29 -3.71
C GLY A 3 8.76 -7.94 -5.19
N MET A 4 7.67 -8.28 -5.89
CA MET A 4 7.45 -7.96 -7.31
C MET A 4 8.59 -8.42 -8.25
N CYS A 5 9.13 -9.61 -8.01
CA CYS A 5 10.15 -10.23 -8.87
C CYS A 5 9.56 -11.32 -9.76
N TYR A 6 10.26 -11.60 -10.87
CA TYR A 6 9.97 -12.75 -11.70
C TYR A 6 10.64 -13.99 -11.12
N LEU A 7 9.91 -15.10 -11.15
CA LEU A 7 10.40 -16.41 -10.76
C LEU A 7 10.35 -17.34 -11.97
N LYS A 8 11.40 -18.15 -12.13
CA LYS A 8 11.42 -19.25 -13.09
C LYS A 8 11.38 -20.56 -12.31
N ILE A 9 10.43 -21.42 -12.65
CA ILE A 9 10.26 -22.71 -12.01
C ILE A 9 10.80 -23.78 -12.96
N THR A 10 11.91 -24.41 -12.56
CA THR A 10 12.67 -25.34 -13.42
C THR A 10 12.06 -26.75 -13.43
N LYS A 11 11.42 -27.16 -12.33
CA LYS A 11 10.77 -28.46 -12.20
C LYS A 11 9.57 -28.36 -11.24
N TYR A 12 8.43 -28.87 -11.70
CA TYR A 12 7.16 -28.81 -10.97
C TYR A 12 6.25 -30.00 -11.31
N ASN A 13 5.31 -30.28 -10.43
CA ASN A 13 4.20 -31.21 -10.64
C ASN A 13 2.90 -30.41 -10.74
N ARG A 14 2.01 -30.75 -11.67
CA ARG A 14 0.67 -30.17 -11.74
C ARG A 14 -0.22 -30.81 -10.67
N ILE A 15 -0.98 -30.01 -9.93
CA ILE A 15 -1.82 -30.48 -8.82
C ILE A 15 -3.29 -30.63 -9.25
N SER A 16 -3.72 -29.86 -10.26
CA SER A 16 -5.08 -29.89 -10.79
C SER A 16 -5.06 -30.01 -12.33
N GLY A 17 -6.26 -30.09 -12.93
CA GLY A 17 -6.41 -30.05 -14.40
C GLY A 17 -6.07 -28.69 -15.03
N ASP A 18 -5.96 -27.62 -14.23
CA ASP A 18 -5.49 -26.31 -14.69
C ASP A 18 -3.95 -26.32 -14.84
N PRO A 19 -3.40 -25.88 -15.99
CA PRO A 19 -1.95 -25.87 -16.23
C PRO A 19 -1.16 -24.96 -15.28
N LEU A 20 -1.80 -23.99 -14.60
CA LEU A 20 -1.14 -23.00 -13.75
C LEU A 20 -1.05 -23.41 -12.27
N THR A 21 -1.84 -24.39 -11.84
CA THR A 21 -1.80 -24.89 -10.45
C THR A 21 -0.73 -25.96 -10.29
N ILE A 22 0.41 -25.57 -9.71
CA ILE A 22 1.61 -26.41 -9.62
C ILE A 22 2.18 -26.50 -8.21
N SER A 23 2.91 -27.58 -7.93
CA SER A 23 3.77 -27.75 -6.75
C SER A 23 5.22 -27.89 -7.18
N CYS A 24 6.14 -27.28 -6.45
CA CYS A 24 7.57 -27.46 -6.68
C CYS A 24 8.36 -27.37 -5.36
N SER A 25 9.56 -27.92 -5.35
CA SER A 25 10.51 -27.67 -4.27
C SER A 25 11.05 -26.25 -4.38
N TYR A 26 11.30 -25.59 -3.26
CA TYR A 26 11.96 -24.26 -3.24
C TYR A 26 13.31 -24.25 -3.97
N LYS A 27 13.99 -25.41 -4.04
CA LYS A 27 15.25 -25.59 -4.77
C LYS A 27 15.10 -25.42 -6.28
N ASN A 28 13.89 -25.58 -6.81
CA ASN A 28 13.58 -25.45 -8.24
C ASN A 28 13.14 -24.03 -8.63
N ILE A 29 13.12 -23.09 -7.68
CA ILE A 29 12.72 -21.70 -7.90
C ILE A 29 13.97 -20.85 -8.12
N GLU A 30 14.09 -20.32 -9.33
CA GLU A 30 15.12 -19.34 -9.70
C GLU A 30 14.53 -17.93 -9.65
N ILE A 31 15.20 -17.01 -8.97
CA ILE A 31 14.82 -15.59 -8.91
C ILE A 31 15.52 -14.88 -10.06
N LEU A 32 14.73 -14.31 -10.98
CA LEU A 32 15.28 -13.62 -12.15
C LEU A 32 15.74 -12.20 -11.80
N PRO A 33 16.82 -11.70 -12.44
CA PRO A 33 17.39 -10.38 -12.15
C PRO A 33 16.46 -9.25 -12.61
N PHE A 34 16.57 -8.05 -12.02
CA PHE A 34 15.82 -6.87 -12.43
C PHE A 34 16.46 -6.15 -13.64
N THR A 35 16.69 -6.89 -14.72
CA THR A 35 17.36 -6.42 -15.93
C THR A 35 16.70 -7.00 -17.18
N GLY A 36 16.84 -6.35 -18.33
CA GLY A 36 16.21 -6.78 -19.58
C GLY A 36 14.69 -6.87 -19.43
N ASP A 37 14.08 -7.93 -19.95
CA ASP A 37 12.62 -8.12 -19.95
C ASP A 37 12.00 -8.19 -18.55
N PHE A 38 12.78 -8.60 -17.54
CA PHE A 38 12.31 -8.77 -16.16
C PHE A 38 12.23 -7.44 -15.37
N ILE A 39 12.56 -6.31 -16.01
CA ILE A 39 12.31 -4.98 -15.44
C ILE A 39 10.86 -4.55 -15.64
N VAL A 40 10.25 -4.94 -16.76
CA VAL A 40 8.88 -4.58 -17.14
C VAL A 40 7.92 -5.28 -16.18
N LEU A 41 6.80 -4.66 -15.84
CA LEU A 41 5.77 -5.30 -15.03
C LEU A 41 4.81 -6.10 -15.94
N PRO A 42 4.28 -7.23 -15.46
CA PRO A 42 3.22 -7.89 -16.20
C PRO A 42 1.98 -6.99 -16.21
N LYS A 43 1.08 -7.28 -17.15
CA LYS A 43 -0.20 -6.60 -17.26
C LYS A 43 -1.11 -7.04 -16.10
N PHE A 44 -1.25 -6.19 -15.09
CA PHE A 44 -2.16 -6.44 -13.98
C PHE A 44 -3.57 -5.97 -14.31
N LYS A 45 -4.56 -6.77 -13.93
CA LYS A 45 -5.96 -6.34 -13.94
C LYS A 45 -6.28 -5.64 -12.62
N ILE A 46 -6.72 -4.39 -12.72
CA ILE A 46 -7.03 -3.50 -11.60
C ILE A 46 -8.54 -3.34 -11.52
N LEU A 47 -9.12 -3.53 -10.34
CA LEU A 47 -10.52 -3.29 -10.04
C LEU A 47 -10.64 -2.19 -8.99
N SER A 48 -11.28 -1.09 -9.33
CA SER A 48 -11.66 -0.01 -8.41
C SER A 48 -13.10 -0.18 -7.96
N ILE A 49 -13.35 -0.14 -6.65
CA ILE A 49 -14.66 -0.39 -6.04
C ILE A 49 -15.06 0.79 -5.15
N ASP A 50 -16.37 1.06 -5.13
CA ASP A 50 -17.04 2.02 -4.26
C ASP A 50 -18.47 1.50 -3.99
N ILE A 51 -19.03 1.79 -2.81
CA ILE A 51 -20.41 1.41 -2.46
C ILE A 51 -21.24 2.61 -2.01
N GLU A 52 -22.54 2.51 -2.26
CA GLU A 52 -23.52 3.43 -1.68
C GLU A 52 -24.47 2.67 -0.76
N CYS A 53 -24.69 3.24 0.43
CA CYS A 53 -25.57 2.69 1.45
C CYS A 53 -26.61 3.73 1.86
N VAL A 54 -27.82 3.29 2.19
CA VAL A 54 -28.89 4.18 2.67
C VAL A 54 -29.15 3.92 4.14
N SER A 55 -28.92 4.93 4.97
CA SER A 55 -29.32 4.90 6.38
C SER A 55 -30.85 4.91 6.51
N LEU A 56 -31.41 3.86 7.13
CA LEU A 56 -32.85 3.70 7.29
C LEU A 56 -33.46 4.74 8.25
N ASP A 57 -32.68 5.21 9.22
CA ASP A 57 -33.13 6.26 10.15
C ASP A 57 -32.87 7.68 9.64
N ARG A 58 -32.23 7.84 8.48
CA ARG A 58 -31.92 9.10 7.79
C ARG A 58 -31.07 10.10 8.58
N VAL A 59 -30.61 9.75 9.77
CA VAL A 59 -29.90 10.66 10.68
C VAL A 59 -28.50 10.14 10.98
N SER A 60 -28.37 8.84 11.23
CA SER A 60 -27.10 8.21 11.57
C SER A 60 -26.28 7.87 10.32
N PHE A 61 -24.96 7.81 10.49
CA PHE A 61 -24.10 7.23 9.48
C PHE A 61 -24.45 5.75 9.25
N PRO A 62 -24.44 5.26 8.00
CA PRO A 62 -24.87 3.88 7.71
C PRO A 62 -24.09 2.84 8.51
N SER A 63 -24.81 1.83 9.01
CA SER A 63 -24.25 0.68 9.73
C SER A 63 -24.59 -0.60 8.99
N ALA A 64 -23.55 -1.40 8.68
CA ALA A 64 -23.71 -2.67 7.97
C ALA A 64 -24.65 -3.65 8.70
N PHE A 65 -24.85 -3.50 10.01
CA PHE A 65 -25.79 -4.32 10.74
C PHE A 65 -27.24 -4.15 10.26
N LYS A 66 -27.66 -2.92 9.91
CA LYS A 66 -29.08 -2.59 9.63
C LYS A 66 -29.32 -2.00 8.24
N ASP A 67 -28.38 -1.21 7.73
CA ASP A 67 -28.58 -0.38 6.56
C ASP A 67 -28.11 -1.11 5.29
N PRO A 68 -28.92 -1.15 4.22
CA PRO A 68 -28.60 -1.92 3.02
C PRO A 68 -27.57 -1.20 2.13
N ILE A 69 -26.76 -2.01 1.44
CA ILE A 69 -26.05 -1.57 0.24
C ILE A 69 -27.07 -1.42 -0.88
N ILE A 70 -27.14 -0.24 -1.47
CA ILE A 70 -28.06 0.06 -2.58
C ILE A 70 -27.35 0.00 -3.92
N GLN A 71 -26.06 0.32 -3.98
CA GLN A 71 -25.29 0.28 -5.21
C GLN A 71 -23.83 -0.11 -4.96
N ILE A 72 -23.23 -0.85 -5.90
CA ILE A 72 -21.80 -1.19 -5.90
C ILE A 72 -21.22 -0.85 -7.27
N GLY A 73 -20.39 0.19 -7.30
CA GLY A 73 -19.67 0.61 -8.49
C GLY A 73 -18.40 -0.21 -8.68
N ASN A 74 -18.10 -0.53 -9.94
CA ASN A 74 -16.89 -1.24 -10.32
C ASN A 74 -16.30 -0.60 -11.57
N THR A 75 -15.02 -0.25 -11.50
CA THR A 75 -14.24 0.18 -12.68
C THR A 75 -13.04 -0.72 -12.84
N VAL A 76 -12.96 -1.45 -13.95
CA VAL A 76 -11.86 -2.35 -14.29
C VAL A 76 -10.97 -1.72 -15.34
N ALA A 77 -9.66 -1.74 -15.10
CA ALA A 77 -8.65 -1.31 -16.06
C ALA A 77 -7.41 -2.21 -16.02
N PHE A 78 -6.54 -2.06 -17.02
CA PHE A 78 -5.25 -2.74 -17.02
C PHE A 78 -4.10 -1.78 -16.72
N SER A 79 -3.09 -2.25 -16.01
CA SER A 79 -1.96 -1.42 -15.55
C SER A 79 -1.11 -0.79 -16.65
N ASP A 80 -1.19 -1.29 -17.88
CA ASP A 80 -0.46 -0.83 -19.06
C ASP A 80 -1.30 0.05 -20.00
N ASN A 81 -2.62 0.12 -19.80
CA ASN A 81 -3.53 0.84 -20.66
C ASN A 81 -4.68 1.47 -19.86
N GLU A 82 -4.52 2.75 -19.54
CA GLU A 82 -5.47 3.52 -18.75
C GLU A 82 -6.77 3.86 -19.50
N ASN A 83 -6.81 3.69 -20.82
CA ASN A 83 -7.95 4.05 -21.65
C ASN A 83 -9.00 2.93 -21.77
N LEU A 84 -8.64 1.70 -21.40
CA LEU A 84 -9.55 0.56 -21.42
C LEU A 84 -10.19 0.40 -20.05
N ILE A 85 -11.33 1.07 -19.88
CA ILE A 85 -12.12 1.10 -18.67
C ILE A 85 -13.42 0.34 -18.95
N PHE A 86 -13.67 -0.74 -18.22
CA PHE A 86 -14.98 -1.40 -18.16
C PHE A 86 -15.65 -0.96 -16.87
N GLN A 87 -16.89 -0.49 -16.97
CA GLN A 87 -17.66 0.01 -15.82
C GLN A 87 -18.93 -0.80 -15.64
N ASP A 88 -19.10 -1.33 -14.43
CA ASP A 88 -20.26 -2.13 -14.05
C ASP A 88 -20.82 -1.59 -12.73
N ILE A 89 -22.11 -1.28 -12.71
CA ILE A 89 -22.82 -0.82 -11.52
C ILE A 89 -23.92 -1.82 -11.18
N PHE A 90 -23.87 -2.33 -9.94
CA PHE A 90 -24.87 -3.24 -9.39
C PHE A 90 -25.83 -2.39 -8.55
N CYS A 91 -27.12 -2.39 -8.87
CA CYS A 91 -28.11 -1.51 -8.29
C CYS A 91 -29.27 -2.28 -7.67
N LEU A 92 -29.71 -1.84 -6.49
CA LEU A 92 -30.96 -2.27 -5.87
C LEU A 92 -32.12 -1.49 -6.52
N LYS A 93 -33.07 -2.23 -7.11
CA LYS A 93 -34.18 -1.77 -7.96
C LYS A 93 -33.77 -1.27 -9.34
N GLU A 94 -34.73 -1.29 -10.26
CA GLU A 94 -34.55 -0.85 -11.67
C GLU A 94 -33.89 0.53 -11.74
N THR A 95 -32.75 0.61 -12.42
CA THR A 95 -31.99 1.84 -12.59
C THR A 95 -31.84 2.15 -14.08
N ALA A 96 -32.04 3.41 -14.47
CA ALA A 96 -31.96 3.79 -15.88
C ALA A 96 -30.54 3.62 -16.44
N ASN A 97 -30.45 3.30 -17.74
CA ASN A 97 -29.18 3.07 -18.43
C ASN A 97 -28.22 4.27 -18.32
N ILE A 98 -26.93 3.98 -18.15
CA ILE A 98 -25.85 4.95 -18.09
C ILE A 98 -24.95 4.74 -19.32
N PRO A 99 -24.74 5.77 -20.17
CA PRO A 99 -23.85 5.64 -21.31
C PRO A 99 -22.44 5.21 -20.90
N GLY A 100 -21.92 4.15 -21.51
CA GLY A 100 -20.57 3.64 -21.24
C GLY A 100 -20.43 2.74 -20.01
N ALA A 101 -21.52 2.44 -19.30
CA ALA A 101 -21.51 1.52 -18.16
C ALA A 101 -22.60 0.45 -18.27
N ASN A 102 -22.30 -0.76 -17.80
CA ASN A 102 -23.26 -1.83 -17.69
C ASN A 102 -24.04 -1.66 -16.37
N VAL A 103 -25.35 -1.53 -16.46
CA VAL A 103 -26.24 -1.37 -15.31
C VAL A 103 -26.92 -2.70 -15.01
N HIS A 104 -26.64 -3.28 -13.84
CA HIS A 104 -27.23 -4.53 -13.37
C HIS A 104 -28.21 -4.20 -12.25
N SER A 105 -29.51 -4.42 -12.46
CA SER A 105 -30.55 -4.11 -11.45
C SER A 105 -31.11 -5.39 -10.81
N PHE A 106 -31.26 -5.39 -9.49
CA PHE A 106 -31.73 -6.52 -8.70
C PHE A 106 -32.89 -6.12 -7.78
N GLU A 107 -33.80 -7.05 -7.48
CA GLU A 107 -34.98 -6.73 -6.66
C GLU A 107 -34.67 -6.73 -5.16
N THR A 108 -33.70 -7.54 -4.74
CA THR A 108 -33.26 -7.64 -3.35
C THR A 108 -31.76 -7.38 -3.21
N GLU A 109 -31.34 -6.90 -2.03
CA GLU A 109 -29.92 -6.71 -1.73
C GLU A 109 -29.15 -8.04 -1.74
N LYS A 110 -29.82 -9.13 -1.35
CA LYS A 110 -29.21 -10.46 -1.37
C LYS A 110 -28.81 -10.88 -2.79
N GLU A 111 -29.72 -10.73 -3.75
CA GLU A 111 -29.45 -10.99 -5.17
C GLU A 111 -28.33 -10.10 -5.71
N LEU A 112 -28.33 -8.81 -5.33
CA LEU A 112 -27.29 -7.86 -5.71
C LEU A 112 -25.91 -8.34 -5.24
N LEU A 113 -25.78 -8.71 -3.97
CA LEU A 113 -24.51 -9.15 -3.39
C LEU A 113 -24.07 -10.52 -3.93
N GLU A 114 -25.00 -11.46 -4.14
CA GLU A 114 -24.70 -12.75 -4.78
C GLU A 114 -24.14 -12.53 -6.19
N ALA A 115 -24.81 -11.71 -7.00
CA ALA A 115 -24.35 -11.38 -8.35
C ALA A 115 -23.02 -10.60 -8.35
N TRP A 116 -22.83 -9.67 -7.40
CA TRP A 116 -21.57 -8.94 -7.27
C TRP A 116 -20.42 -9.85 -6.86
N LYS A 117 -20.64 -10.81 -5.96
CA LYS A 117 -19.63 -11.81 -5.58
C LYS A 117 -19.19 -12.62 -6.79
N ASP A 118 -20.13 -13.12 -7.58
CA ASP A 118 -19.84 -13.87 -8.79
C ASP A 118 -19.08 -13.01 -9.80
N TYR A 119 -19.50 -11.76 -10.00
CA TYR A 119 -18.77 -10.79 -10.81
C TYR A 119 -17.34 -10.58 -10.32
N PHE A 120 -17.14 -10.32 -9.03
CA PHE A 120 -15.83 -10.09 -8.42
C PHE A 120 -14.88 -11.27 -8.64
N LEU A 121 -15.38 -12.50 -8.49
CA LEU A 121 -14.62 -13.72 -8.75
C LEU A 121 -14.31 -13.92 -10.23
N ASN A 122 -15.27 -13.64 -11.12
CA ASN A 122 -15.12 -13.79 -12.57
C ASN A 122 -14.20 -12.72 -13.18
N VAL A 123 -14.24 -11.49 -12.66
CA VAL A 123 -13.29 -10.44 -13.04
C VAL A 123 -11.87 -10.88 -12.70
N ASP A 124 -11.66 -11.61 -11.61
CA ASP A 124 -10.37 -12.09 -11.15
C ASP A 124 -9.26 -11.01 -11.20
N ALA A 125 -9.51 -9.86 -10.54
CA ALA A 125 -8.55 -8.77 -10.50
C ALA A 125 -7.31 -9.11 -9.65
N ASP A 126 -6.13 -8.70 -10.13
CA ASP A 126 -4.87 -8.85 -9.39
C ASP A 126 -4.72 -7.79 -8.31
N ILE A 127 -5.22 -6.59 -8.59
CA ILE A 127 -5.12 -5.42 -7.72
C ILE A 127 -6.52 -4.85 -7.49
N ILE A 128 -6.86 -4.62 -6.23
CA ILE A 128 -8.09 -3.99 -5.79
C ILE A 128 -7.73 -2.61 -5.24
N ILE A 129 -8.41 -1.58 -5.74
CA ILE A 129 -8.21 -0.19 -5.32
C ILE A 129 -9.55 0.49 -5.02
N GLY A 130 -9.48 1.64 -4.36
CA GLY A 130 -10.62 2.47 -4.01
C GLY A 130 -10.20 3.49 -2.96
N PHE A 131 -11.15 4.24 -2.43
CA PHE A 131 -10.86 5.31 -1.47
C PHE A 131 -11.57 5.03 -0.14
N ASN A 132 -10.80 4.70 0.91
CA ASN A 132 -11.31 4.22 2.20
C ASN A 132 -11.86 2.77 2.17
N LEU A 133 -11.44 1.95 1.19
CA LEU A 133 -11.83 0.54 1.08
C LEU A 133 -11.70 -0.26 2.37
N LYS A 134 -10.56 -0.11 3.06
CA LYS A 134 -10.28 -0.90 4.26
C LYS A 134 -11.01 -0.34 5.47
N GLY A 135 -11.29 0.96 5.48
CA GLY A 135 -11.99 1.63 6.58
C GLY A 135 -13.50 1.59 6.47
N PHE A 136 -14.06 1.30 5.29
CA PHE A 136 -15.51 1.31 5.06
C PHE A 136 -15.99 0.21 4.10
N ASP A 137 -15.66 0.27 2.81
CA ASP A 137 -16.35 -0.52 1.77
C ASP A 137 -16.25 -2.03 1.99
N LEU A 138 -15.04 -2.58 2.07
CA LEU A 138 -14.82 -4.02 2.21
C LEU A 138 -15.34 -4.57 3.54
N PRO A 139 -15.11 -3.95 4.72
CA PRO A 139 -15.76 -4.38 5.96
C PRO A 139 -17.28 -4.41 5.82
N TYR A 140 -17.87 -3.35 5.24
CA TYR A 140 -19.32 -3.20 5.11
C TYR A 140 -19.92 -4.28 4.20
N ILE A 141 -19.33 -4.51 3.03
CA ILE A 141 -19.71 -5.57 2.09
C ILE A 141 -19.69 -6.94 2.78
N LEU A 142 -18.59 -7.26 3.47
CA LEU A 142 -18.42 -8.56 4.14
C LEU A 142 -19.44 -8.76 5.26
N GLU A 143 -19.68 -7.75 6.09
CA GLU A 143 -20.67 -7.82 7.16
C GLU A 143 -22.10 -7.93 6.61
N ARG A 144 -22.46 -7.20 5.54
CA ARG A 144 -23.77 -7.34 4.88
C ARG A 144 -24.00 -8.74 4.33
N GLY A 145 -23.01 -9.31 3.66
CA GLY A 145 -23.12 -10.67 3.14
C GLY A 145 -23.32 -11.73 4.24
N GLU A 146 -22.66 -11.54 5.40
CA GLU A 146 -22.89 -12.38 6.58
C GLU A 146 -24.31 -12.18 7.15
N LYS A 147 -24.77 -10.94 7.30
CA LYS A 147 -26.11 -10.61 7.81
C LYS A 147 -27.24 -11.17 6.96
N LEU A 148 -27.06 -11.19 5.64
CA LEU A 148 -28.02 -11.74 4.68
C LEU A 148 -27.90 -13.26 4.51
N ASN A 149 -27.00 -13.92 5.27
CA ASN A 149 -26.74 -15.35 5.23
C ASN A 149 -26.39 -15.84 3.81
N ILE A 150 -25.57 -15.08 3.09
CA ILE A 150 -25.09 -15.48 1.76
C ILE A 150 -23.99 -16.52 1.94
N LEU A 151 -24.18 -17.70 1.35
CA LEU A 151 -23.27 -18.81 1.52
C LEU A 151 -21.87 -18.48 1.00
N ASN A 152 -20.85 -18.73 1.82
CA ASN A 152 -19.44 -18.56 1.47
C ASN A 152 -19.12 -17.15 0.92
N PHE A 153 -19.86 -16.12 1.33
CA PHE A 153 -19.72 -14.78 0.77
C PHE A 153 -18.32 -14.20 0.94
N ASN A 154 -17.69 -14.48 2.08
CA ASN A 154 -16.34 -14.03 2.40
C ASN A 154 -15.22 -14.79 1.66
N LEU A 155 -15.52 -15.81 0.85
CA LEU A 155 -14.53 -16.48 0.01
C LEU A 155 -14.26 -15.67 -1.28
N LEU A 156 -13.58 -14.52 -1.11
CA LEU A 156 -13.25 -13.58 -2.20
C LEU A 156 -11.82 -13.77 -2.74
N GLY A 157 -10.99 -14.55 -2.04
CA GLY A 157 -9.61 -14.81 -2.42
C GLY A 157 -9.47 -15.84 -3.55
N ARG A 158 -8.22 -16.04 -4.00
CA ARG A 158 -7.82 -17.15 -4.88
C ARG A 158 -7.52 -18.44 -4.10
N THR A 159 -7.80 -18.44 -2.78
CA THR A 159 -7.67 -19.60 -1.89
C THR A 159 -8.99 -19.82 -1.15
N ASN A 160 -9.13 -20.96 -0.47
CA ASN A 160 -10.30 -21.25 0.36
C ASN A 160 -10.29 -20.51 1.72
N LYS A 161 -9.39 -19.55 1.94
CA LYS A 161 -9.39 -18.78 3.18
C LYS A 161 -10.38 -17.61 3.11
N PRO A 162 -11.28 -17.49 4.10
CA PRO A 162 -12.23 -16.39 4.13
C PRO A 162 -11.52 -15.05 4.35
N ALA A 163 -11.89 -14.06 3.56
CA ALA A 163 -11.57 -12.66 3.80
C ALA A 163 -12.22 -12.22 5.12
N LYS A 164 -11.43 -11.59 5.99
CA LYS A 164 -11.91 -11.07 7.27
C LYS A 164 -11.30 -9.70 7.52
N SER A 165 -12.14 -8.78 7.98
CA SER A 165 -11.66 -7.55 8.59
C SER A 165 -11.19 -7.85 10.01
N LYS A 166 -10.01 -7.37 10.36
CA LYS A 166 -9.46 -7.43 11.71
C LYS A 166 -9.09 -6.02 12.14
N ASP A 167 -9.59 -5.60 13.29
CA ASP A 167 -9.12 -4.36 13.89
C ASP A 167 -7.62 -4.47 14.18
N SER A 168 -6.86 -3.54 13.63
CA SER A 168 -5.43 -3.45 13.87
C SER A 168 -5.10 -2.04 14.35
N VAL A 169 -4.23 -1.95 15.35
CA VAL A 169 -3.73 -0.67 15.85
C VAL A 169 -2.31 -0.50 15.35
N PHE A 170 -2.11 0.46 14.45
CA PHE A 170 -0.79 0.85 13.97
C PHE A 170 -0.31 2.07 14.75
N ASN A 171 0.76 1.93 15.53
CA ASN A 171 1.32 3.04 16.30
C ASN A 171 2.68 3.47 15.73
N SER A 172 2.77 4.74 15.31
CA SER A 172 4.03 5.34 14.86
C SER A 172 4.03 6.85 15.11
N ARG A 173 5.11 7.35 15.74
CA ARG A 173 5.33 8.80 15.93
C ARG A 173 5.38 9.56 14.60
N GLN A 174 5.81 8.91 13.51
CA GLN A 174 5.89 9.55 12.18
C GLN A 174 4.52 9.77 11.53
N ILE A 175 3.50 9.01 11.92
CA ILE A 175 2.13 9.09 11.38
C ILE A 175 1.17 9.75 12.40
N GLY A 176 1.71 10.37 13.45
CA GLY A 176 0.91 11.11 14.43
C GLY A 176 0.28 10.26 15.55
N GLY A 177 0.77 9.03 15.78
CA GLY A 177 0.35 8.19 16.92
C GLY A 177 -0.34 6.89 16.51
N ALA A 178 -1.28 6.43 17.34
CA ALA A 178 -2.05 5.22 17.12
C ALA A 178 -3.21 5.48 16.13
N LEU A 179 -3.22 4.76 15.02
CA LEU A 179 -4.31 4.71 14.06
C LEU A 179 -4.94 3.32 14.12
N SER A 180 -6.24 3.26 14.41
CA SER A 180 -7.02 2.05 14.17
C SER A 180 -7.26 1.94 12.68
N LEU A 181 -6.67 0.93 12.05
CA LEU A 181 -6.82 0.64 10.64
C LEU A 181 -7.29 -0.81 10.52
N PRO A 182 -8.50 -1.06 10.01
CA PRO A 182 -8.91 -2.43 9.76
C PRO A 182 -7.95 -3.05 8.73
N GLU A 183 -7.36 -4.18 9.10
CA GLU A 183 -6.61 -5.01 8.17
C GLU A 183 -7.56 -5.96 7.49
N ILE A 184 -7.61 -5.88 6.16
CA ILE A 184 -8.33 -6.83 5.30
C ILE A 184 -7.32 -7.48 4.38
N ASN A 185 -7.39 -8.81 4.32
CA ASN A 185 -6.63 -9.63 3.41
C ASN A 185 -7.59 -10.45 2.54
N ILE A 186 -7.38 -10.40 1.22
CA ILE A 186 -8.04 -11.22 0.22
C ILE A 186 -6.94 -12.00 -0.48
N GLU A 187 -6.70 -13.25 -0.07
CA GLU A 187 -5.50 -14.00 -0.46
C GLU A 187 -5.36 -14.11 -1.99
N GLY A 188 -4.17 -13.81 -2.50
CA GLY A 188 -3.88 -13.83 -3.94
C GLY A 188 -4.23 -12.53 -4.69
N ARG A 189 -4.74 -11.51 -4.00
CA ARG A 189 -5.05 -10.18 -4.56
C ARG A 189 -4.36 -9.08 -3.73
N ILE A 190 -3.81 -8.07 -4.40
CA ILE A 190 -3.17 -6.92 -3.73
C ILE A 190 -4.22 -5.84 -3.48
N ILE A 191 -4.28 -5.28 -2.27
CA ILE A 191 -5.24 -4.21 -1.94
C ILE A 191 -4.49 -2.89 -1.68
N PHE A 192 -4.76 -1.88 -2.50
CA PHE A 192 -4.31 -0.50 -2.29
C PHE A 192 -5.48 0.41 -1.92
N ASP A 193 -5.54 0.81 -0.65
CA ASP A 193 -6.46 1.86 -0.20
C ASP A 193 -5.78 3.22 -0.39
N LEU A 194 -6.30 4.03 -1.32
CA LEU A 194 -5.67 5.28 -1.72
C LEU A 194 -5.76 6.33 -0.63
N MET A 195 -6.79 6.30 0.23
CA MET A 195 -6.86 7.25 1.34
C MET A 195 -5.68 7.05 2.30
N GLN A 196 -5.35 5.78 2.60
CA GLN A 196 -4.23 5.45 3.48
C GLN A 196 -2.87 5.78 2.85
N ILE A 197 -2.71 5.46 1.56
CA ILE A 197 -1.48 5.74 0.82
C ILE A 197 -1.23 7.25 0.77
N ILE A 198 -2.26 8.04 0.45
CA ILE A 198 -2.13 9.49 0.32
C ILE A 198 -1.86 10.14 1.68
N ARG A 199 -2.52 9.71 2.77
CA ARG A 199 -2.22 10.16 4.14
C ARG A 199 -0.77 9.90 4.55
N ARG A 200 -0.21 8.79 4.07
CA ARG A 200 1.17 8.39 4.39
C ARG A 200 2.20 9.17 3.57
N ASP A 201 1.93 9.36 2.28
CA ASP A 201 2.92 9.88 1.32
C ASP A 201 2.82 11.39 1.12
N HIS A 202 1.68 12.01 1.45
CA HIS A 202 1.42 13.43 1.24
C HIS A 202 0.89 14.10 2.50
N LYS A 203 1.31 15.34 2.76
CA LYS A 203 0.79 16.18 3.85
C LYS A 203 -0.23 17.18 3.30
N LEU A 204 -1.51 16.81 3.36
CA LEU A 204 -2.62 17.62 2.86
C LEU A 204 -3.45 18.20 4.01
N ARG A 205 -4.18 19.29 3.75
CA ARG A 205 -5.12 19.90 4.71
C ARG A 205 -6.39 19.06 4.90
N SER A 206 -6.84 18.40 3.84
CA SER A 206 -8.03 17.54 3.82
C SER A 206 -7.74 16.29 2.99
N TYR A 207 -8.28 15.16 3.43
CA TYR A 207 -8.15 13.85 2.77
C TYR A 207 -9.49 13.31 2.27
N SER A 208 -10.51 14.15 2.07
CA SER A 208 -11.71 13.69 1.36
C SER A 208 -11.39 13.43 -0.11
N LEU A 209 -12.08 12.46 -0.74
CA LEU A 209 -11.86 12.13 -2.14
C LEU A 209 -12.00 13.37 -3.04
N ASN A 210 -12.97 14.25 -2.77
CA ASN A 210 -13.13 15.52 -3.49
C ASN A 210 -11.92 16.44 -3.34
N SER A 211 -11.41 16.64 -2.11
CA SER A 211 -10.25 17.52 -1.87
C SER A 211 -8.98 17.00 -2.54
N VAL A 212 -8.77 15.68 -2.47
CA VAL A 212 -7.63 14.99 -3.06
C VAL A 212 -7.72 15.00 -4.60
N SER A 213 -8.90 14.75 -5.15
CA SER A 213 -9.15 14.81 -6.60
C SER A 213 -8.97 16.22 -7.13
N LEU A 214 -9.43 17.25 -6.42
CA LEU A 214 -9.19 18.63 -6.79
C LEU A 214 -7.68 18.96 -6.76
N HIS A 215 -6.98 18.57 -5.70
CA HIS A 215 -5.56 18.85 -5.53
C HIS A 215 -4.71 18.20 -6.63
N PHE A 216 -4.91 16.90 -6.88
CA PHE A 216 -4.09 16.15 -7.83
C PHE A 216 -4.65 16.15 -9.24
N LEU A 217 -5.95 15.95 -9.45
CA LEU A 217 -6.54 15.80 -10.78
C LEU A 217 -7.08 17.12 -11.36
N GLN A 218 -7.23 18.17 -10.55
CA GLN A 218 -7.90 19.43 -10.94
C GLN A 218 -9.37 19.22 -11.35
N GLU A 219 -10.01 18.23 -10.72
CA GLU A 219 -11.43 17.92 -10.94
C GLU A 219 -12.21 18.06 -9.63
N GLN A 220 -13.37 18.69 -9.72
CA GLN A 220 -14.34 18.68 -8.65
C GLN A 220 -15.34 17.55 -8.87
N LYS A 221 -15.75 16.94 -7.76
CA LYS A 221 -16.84 15.98 -7.72
C LYS A 221 -18.15 16.73 -7.51
N GLU A 222 -19.19 16.37 -8.25
CA GLU A 222 -20.56 16.75 -7.88
C GLU A 222 -20.99 15.93 -6.67
N ASP A 223 -21.29 16.60 -5.56
CA ASP A 223 -21.63 15.93 -4.32
C ASP A 223 -23.13 15.54 -4.32
N VAL A 224 -23.44 14.33 -3.89
CA VAL A 224 -24.81 13.91 -3.60
C VAL A 224 -24.95 13.89 -2.08
N PRO A 225 -25.67 14.85 -1.48
CA PRO A 225 -25.81 14.92 -0.04
C PRO A 225 -26.39 13.62 0.53
N HIS A 226 -25.80 13.12 1.62
CA HIS A 226 -26.18 11.84 2.23
C HIS A 226 -27.66 11.82 2.66
N ASN A 227 -28.19 12.96 3.10
CA ASN A 227 -29.60 13.12 3.47
C ASN A 227 -30.58 12.92 2.30
N SER A 228 -30.10 13.08 1.06
CA SER A 228 -30.90 12.94 -0.15
C SER A 228 -30.85 11.53 -0.73
N MET A 229 -29.91 10.69 -0.30
CA MET A 229 -29.74 9.32 -0.83
C MET A 229 -30.98 8.46 -0.63
N HIS A 230 -31.63 8.57 0.54
CA HIS A 230 -32.86 7.83 0.82
C HIS A 230 -33.98 8.20 -0.16
N ASP A 231 -34.19 9.49 -0.42
CA ASP A 231 -35.27 9.96 -1.29
C ASP A 231 -34.95 9.68 -2.78
N LEU A 232 -33.68 9.79 -3.17
CA LEU A 232 -33.23 9.43 -4.52
C LEU A 232 -33.39 7.92 -4.78
N GLN A 233 -33.07 7.07 -3.80
CA GLN A 233 -33.20 5.62 -3.94
C GLN A 233 -34.66 5.19 -4.10
N ASN A 234 -35.56 5.78 -3.29
CA ASN A 234 -36.99 5.47 -3.28
C ASN A 234 -37.80 6.22 -4.35
N GLY A 235 -37.15 7.06 -5.16
CA GLY A 235 -37.76 7.75 -6.28
C GLY A 235 -37.87 6.86 -7.54
N THR A 236 -37.54 7.44 -8.69
CA THR A 236 -37.64 6.79 -9.99
C THR A 236 -36.33 6.08 -10.38
N LYS A 237 -36.37 5.33 -11.48
CA LYS A 237 -35.14 4.77 -12.07
C LYS A 237 -34.11 5.83 -12.47
N ASP A 238 -34.54 7.05 -12.76
CA ASP A 238 -33.66 8.17 -13.10
C ASP A 238 -33.01 8.79 -11.85
N THR A 239 -33.72 8.85 -10.71
CA THR A 239 -33.10 9.30 -9.46
C THR A 239 -32.07 8.29 -8.95
N ARG A 240 -32.33 6.98 -9.09
CA ARG A 240 -31.32 5.93 -8.83
C ARG A 240 -30.13 6.01 -9.79
N LYS A 241 -30.36 6.35 -11.06
CA LYS A 241 -29.30 6.58 -12.05
C LYS A 241 -28.36 7.72 -11.63
N ARG A 242 -28.87 8.75 -10.96
CA ARG A 242 -28.04 9.84 -10.41
C ARG A 242 -27.07 9.31 -9.35
N ILE A 243 -27.53 8.47 -8.43
CA ILE A 243 -26.67 7.80 -7.44
C ILE A 243 -25.64 6.91 -8.16
N ALA A 244 -26.07 6.16 -9.17
CA ALA A 244 -25.19 5.23 -9.89
C ALA A 244 -24.10 5.96 -10.66
N SER A 245 -24.42 7.10 -11.27
CA SER A 245 -23.43 7.95 -11.96
C SER A 245 -22.41 8.53 -10.98
N TYR A 246 -22.86 8.90 -9.78
CA TYR A 246 -22.01 9.38 -8.68
C TYR A 246 -21.06 8.28 -8.17
N CYS A 247 -21.59 7.09 -7.86
CA CYS A 247 -20.81 5.94 -7.41
C CYS A 247 -19.79 5.51 -8.48
N LEU A 248 -20.18 5.46 -9.76
CA LEU A 248 -19.25 5.16 -10.85
C LEU A 248 -18.12 6.20 -10.96
N LYS A 249 -18.40 7.49 -10.78
CA LYS A 249 -17.35 8.53 -10.73
C LYS A 249 -16.39 8.27 -9.57
N ASP A 250 -16.89 7.83 -8.42
CA ASP A 250 -16.09 7.49 -7.24
C ASP A 250 -15.26 6.22 -7.39
N THR A 251 -15.56 5.36 -8.36
CA THR A 251 -14.63 4.28 -8.75
C THR A 251 -13.54 4.75 -9.73
N VAL A 252 -13.84 5.73 -10.59
CA VAL A 252 -12.88 6.24 -11.60
C VAL A 252 -11.81 7.14 -10.99
N LEU A 253 -12.19 8.01 -10.04
CA LEU A 253 -11.26 8.95 -9.40
C LEU A 253 -10.10 8.22 -8.69
N PRO A 254 -10.32 7.16 -7.89
CA PRO A 254 -9.26 6.34 -7.32
C PRO A 254 -8.31 5.76 -8.36
N LEU A 255 -8.84 5.20 -9.46
CA LEU A 255 -8.02 4.66 -10.55
C LEU A 255 -7.12 5.74 -11.17
N ARG A 256 -7.66 6.92 -11.43
CA ARG A 256 -6.89 8.04 -11.99
C ARG A 256 -5.85 8.59 -11.02
N LEU A 257 -6.16 8.64 -9.72
CA LEU A 257 -5.19 8.99 -8.69
C LEU A 257 -4.06 7.95 -8.62
N PHE A 258 -4.41 6.66 -8.66
CA PHE A 258 -3.46 5.55 -8.62
C PHE A 258 -2.43 5.65 -9.76
N ASN A 259 -2.90 5.95 -10.96
CA ASN A 259 -2.08 6.14 -12.15
C ASN A 259 -1.27 7.45 -12.10
N LYS A 260 -1.92 8.58 -11.81
CA LYS A 260 -1.26 9.91 -11.78
C LYS A 260 -0.13 9.97 -10.75
N LEU A 261 -0.33 9.36 -9.59
CA LEU A 261 0.67 9.29 -8.52
C LEU A 261 1.68 8.15 -8.73
N LYS A 262 1.54 7.37 -9.81
CA LYS A 262 2.40 6.23 -10.18
C LYS A 262 2.57 5.24 -9.03
N ILE A 263 1.50 4.98 -8.27
CA ILE A 263 1.56 4.22 -7.01
C ILE A 263 2.13 2.82 -7.25
N LEU A 264 1.63 2.09 -8.25
CA LEU A 264 2.11 0.74 -8.58
C LEU A 264 3.60 0.73 -8.89
N ILE A 265 4.07 1.67 -9.70
CA ILE A 265 5.46 1.76 -10.15
C ILE A 265 6.36 2.08 -8.96
N ASN A 266 6.03 3.13 -8.20
CA ASN A 266 6.81 3.58 -7.05
C ASN A 266 6.92 2.47 -5.99
N TYR A 267 5.81 1.82 -5.64
CA TYR A 267 5.82 0.77 -4.62
C TYR A 267 6.47 -0.52 -5.12
N THR A 268 6.36 -0.84 -6.41
CA THR A 268 7.11 -1.94 -7.01
C THR A 268 8.61 -1.69 -6.88
N GLU A 269 9.10 -0.50 -7.24
CA GLU A 269 10.52 -0.18 -7.15
C GLU A 269 11.01 -0.28 -5.70
N LEU A 270 10.25 0.27 -4.75
CA LEU A 270 10.56 0.15 -3.33
C LEU A 270 10.56 -1.32 -2.84
N ALA A 271 9.60 -2.14 -3.27
CA ALA A 271 9.53 -3.56 -2.92
C ALA A 271 10.70 -4.36 -3.50
N ARG A 272 11.11 -4.05 -4.73
CA ARG A 272 12.28 -4.67 -5.39
C ARG A 272 13.59 -4.31 -4.68
N VAL A 273 13.75 -3.03 -4.31
CA VAL A 273 14.96 -2.51 -3.62
C VAL A 273 15.07 -3.02 -2.19
N THR A 274 13.99 -2.92 -1.41
CA THR A 274 13.98 -3.33 0.01
C THR A 274 13.83 -4.84 0.19
N GLY A 275 13.19 -5.50 -0.78
CA GLY A 275 13.03 -6.93 -0.78
C GLY A 275 11.87 -7.46 0.05
N VAL A 276 10.93 -6.61 0.46
CA VAL A 276 9.70 -6.94 1.19
C VAL A 276 8.50 -7.09 0.23
N PRO A 277 7.42 -7.77 0.64
CA PRO A 277 6.15 -7.77 -0.10
C PRO A 277 5.63 -6.34 -0.34
N ILE A 278 5.01 -6.09 -1.50
CA ILE A 278 4.54 -4.75 -1.88
C ILE A 278 3.49 -4.19 -0.91
N GLU A 279 2.65 -5.07 -0.35
CA GLU A 279 1.61 -4.70 0.61
C GLU A 279 2.16 -4.07 1.90
N TYR A 280 3.41 -4.42 2.29
CA TYR A 280 4.07 -3.89 3.50
C TYR A 280 4.32 -2.40 3.41
N PHE A 281 4.28 -1.80 2.23
CA PHE A 281 4.27 -0.35 2.13
C PHE A 281 2.95 0.20 2.69
N SER A 282 1.81 -0.37 2.33
CA SER A 282 0.53 0.11 2.87
C SER A 282 0.28 -0.27 4.34
N SER A 283 0.81 -1.40 4.82
CA SER A 283 0.45 -1.96 6.14
C SER A 283 1.56 -1.96 7.19
N ARG A 284 2.83 -1.73 6.84
CA ARG A 284 3.95 -1.88 7.77
C ARG A 284 4.88 -0.67 7.79
N GLY A 285 5.47 -0.43 8.97
CA GLY A 285 6.44 0.63 9.20
C GLY A 285 7.79 0.39 8.52
N VAL A 286 8.70 1.35 8.71
CA VAL A 286 10.05 1.31 8.10
C VAL A 286 10.93 0.20 8.70
N GLY A 287 10.73 -0.16 9.97
CA GLY A 287 11.56 -1.13 10.69
C GLY A 287 11.72 -2.48 9.97
N ILE A 288 10.63 -3.08 9.49
CA ILE A 288 10.68 -4.38 8.79
C ILE A 288 11.46 -4.30 7.47
N LYS A 289 11.44 -3.13 6.81
CA LYS A 289 12.13 -2.89 5.54
C LYS A 289 13.64 -2.83 5.77
N VAL A 290 14.07 -2.13 6.82
CA VAL A 290 15.48 -2.08 7.25
C VAL A 290 15.95 -3.46 7.70
N LEU A 291 15.16 -4.15 8.52
CA LEU A 291 15.49 -5.48 9.01
C LEU A 291 15.68 -6.47 7.86
N THR A 292 14.80 -6.46 6.86
CA THR A 292 14.90 -7.31 5.66
C THR A 292 16.19 -7.06 4.88
N LEU A 293 16.59 -5.78 4.72
CA LEU A 293 17.86 -5.43 4.09
C LEU A 293 19.06 -5.96 4.87
N ILE A 294 19.03 -5.86 6.20
CA ILE A 294 20.10 -6.37 7.06
C ILE A 294 20.18 -7.89 6.98
N TYR A 295 19.05 -8.62 7.07
CA TYR A 295 19.03 -10.09 6.91
C TYR A 295 19.58 -10.53 5.56
N LYS A 296 19.21 -9.83 4.47
CA LYS A 296 19.72 -10.12 3.12
C LYS A 296 21.23 -9.88 3.02
N ALA A 297 21.74 -8.84 3.65
CA ALA A 297 23.18 -8.57 3.67
C ALA A 297 23.92 -9.59 4.55
N ALA A 298 23.40 -9.88 5.74
CA ALA A 298 23.94 -10.85 6.68
C ALA A 298 24.08 -12.25 6.06
N ALA A 299 23.04 -12.73 5.38
CA ALA A 299 23.03 -14.04 4.72
C ALA A 299 24.07 -14.18 3.60
N LYS A 300 24.49 -13.09 2.94
CA LYS A 300 25.54 -13.12 1.92
C LYS A 300 26.95 -13.22 2.48
N HIS A 301 27.11 -12.92 3.77
CA HIS A 301 28.40 -12.88 4.47
C HIS A 301 28.41 -13.82 5.68
N ASP A 302 27.53 -14.82 5.70
CA ASP A 302 27.41 -15.86 6.73
C ASP A 302 27.29 -15.33 8.17
N TYR A 303 26.59 -14.19 8.35
CA TYR A 303 26.29 -13.66 9.68
C TYR A 303 24.99 -14.21 10.23
N LEU A 304 24.99 -14.47 11.54
CA LEU A 304 23.80 -14.67 12.36
C LEU A 304 23.43 -13.36 13.05
N ILE A 305 22.14 -13.03 13.05
CA ILE A 305 21.61 -11.84 13.75
C ILE A 305 21.09 -12.32 15.11
N PRO A 306 21.63 -11.82 16.23
CA PRO A 306 21.18 -12.22 17.56
C PRO A 306 19.77 -11.67 17.84
N VAL A 307 18.96 -12.46 18.54
CA VAL A 307 17.72 -11.97 19.14
C VAL A 307 18.11 -11.22 20.41
N MET A 308 17.78 -9.94 20.47
CA MET A 308 18.02 -9.09 21.64
C MET A 308 16.68 -8.71 22.25
N ASP A 309 16.59 -8.78 23.57
CA ASP A 309 15.41 -8.28 24.27
C ASP A 309 15.28 -6.77 24.07
N PRO A 310 14.05 -6.25 23.89
CA PRO A 310 13.84 -4.82 23.79
C PRO A 310 14.31 -4.16 25.09
N ILE A 311 15.38 -3.38 25.01
CA ILE A 311 15.86 -2.57 26.12
C ILE A 311 14.90 -1.37 26.22
N ASN A 312 14.04 -1.36 27.22
CA ASN A 312 13.26 -0.18 27.60
C ASN A 312 14.22 0.85 28.20
N ASN A 313 14.89 1.60 27.35
CA ASN A 313 15.68 2.75 27.75
C ASN A 313 14.90 4.00 27.35
N ASP A 314 14.21 4.61 28.31
CA ASP A 314 13.54 5.91 28.14
C ASP A 314 14.53 7.07 28.01
N ALA A 315 15.84 6.79 28.14
CA ALA A 315 16.90 7.75 27.94
C ALA A 315 16.96 8.20 26.46
N SER A 316 16.65 9.47 26.21
CA SER A 316 16.90 10.10 24.92
C SER A 316 18.41 10.31 24.71
N PHE A 317 18.89 10.09 23.49
CA PHE A 317 20.24 10.48 23.09
C PHE A 317 20.23 11.90 22.53
N GLU A 318 21.38 12.57 22.59
CA GLU A 318 21.55 13.92 22.04
C GLU A 318 21.33 13.92 20.51
N GLY A 319 20.53 14.87 20.03
CA GLY A 319 20.09 14.97 18.64
C GLY A 319 20.97 15.87 17.77
N GLY A 320 20.40 16.35 16.66
CA GLY A 320 21.07 17.32 15.79
C GLY A 320 21.21 18.68 16.48
N PHE A 321 22.40 19.28 16.38
CA PHE A 321 22.64 20.64 16.85
C PHE A 321 21.97 21.67 15.93
N VAL A 322 21.31 22.66 16.52
CA VAL A 322 20.71 23.80 15.82
C VAL A 322 21.42 25.05 16.30
N MET A 323 22.08 25.76 15.38
CA MET A 323 22.71 27.04 15.68
C MET A 323 21.66 28.09 16.03
N ASP A 324 22.00 28.99 16.96
CA ASP A 324 21.13 30.12 17.27
C ASP A 324 20.98 31.02 16.03
N PRO A 325 19.73 31.27 15.58
CA PRO A 325 19.52 32.07 14.39
C PRO A 325 19.75 33.55 14.70
N LEU A 326 20.51 34.22 13.83
CA LEU A 326 20.56 35.68 13.80
C LEU A 326 19.25 36.20 13.20
N ARG A 327 18.31 36.61 14.06
CA ARG A 327 16.97 37.04 13.64
C ARG A 327 17.03 38.43 13.02
N GLY A 328 16.34 38.60 11.90
CA GLY A 328 16.25 39.89 11.22
C GLY A 328 15.64 39.77 9.83
N PHE A 329 15.37 40.91 9.22
CA PHE A 329 15.05 41.00 7.81
C PHE A 329 16.37 41.15 7.03
N TYR A 330 16.61 40.25 6.09
CA TYR A 330 17.81 40.27 5.26
C TYR A 330 17.45 40.73 3.85
N SER A 331 17.92 41.92 3.48
CA SER A 331 17.77 42.46 2.12
C SER A 331 18.77 41.87 1.12
N ASN A 332 19.88 41.32 1.62
CA ASN A 332 20.92 40.69 0.81
C ASN A 332 20.65 39.19 0.60
N PRO A 333 21.01 38.61 -0.55
CA PRO A 333 20.90 37.17 -0.78
C PRO A 333 21.67 36.33 0.24
N ILE A 334 21.07 35.25 0.71
CA ILE A 334 21.69 34.28 1.63
C ILE A 334 21.91 32.97 0.87
N ALA A 335 23.17 32.53 0.79
CA ALA A 335 23.50 31.23 0.24
C ALA A 335 23.17 30.11 1.24
N VAL A 336 22.42 29.10 0.79
CA VAL A 336 22.09 27.92 1.59
C VAL A 336 22.93 26.74 1.10
N LEU A 337 23.77 26.21 1.99
CA LEU A 337 24.62 25.05 1.74
C LEU A 337 24.16 23.91 2.63
N ASP A 338 23.97 22.72 2.05
CA ASP A 338 23.51 21.52 2.77
C ASP A 338 24.29 20.29 2.30
N PHE A 339 24.43 19.30 3.18
CA PHE A 339 25.06 18.03 2.90
C PHE A 339 24.07 17.03 2.28
N SER A 340 24.41 16.48 1.11
CA SER A 340 23.62 15.42 0.51
C SER A 340 23.71 14.13 1.35
N SER A 341 22.60 13.71 1.95
CA SER A 341 22.52 12.44 2.72
C SER A 341 23.56 12.36 3.85
N LEU A 342 23.58 13.37 4.72
CA LEU A 342 24.56 13.52 5.81
C LEU A 342 24.80 12.24 6.62
N TYR A 343 23.80 11.70 7.31
CA TYR A 343 23.99 10.54 8.19
C TYR A 343 24.41 9.25 7.45
N PRO A 344 23.80 8.87 6.32
CA PRO A 344 24.32 7.77 5.51
C PRO A 344 25.80 7.97 5.10
N SER A 345 26.19 9.19 4.74
CA SER A 345 27.57 9.49 4.33
C SER A 345 28.55 9.37 5.50
N ILE A 346 28.17 9.78 6.70
CA ILE A 346 28.96 9.57 7.92
C ILE A 346 29.14 8.07 8.18
N MET A 347 28.04 7.30 8.15
CA MET A 347 28.09 5.86 8.41
C MET A 347 28.98 5.12 7.41
N ILE A 348 28.90 5.48 6.13
CA ILE A 348 29.74 4.89 5.07
C ILE A 348 31.21 5.30 5.26
N SER A 349 31.50 6.60 5.36
CA SER A 349 32.87 7.11 5.44
C SER A 349 33.62 6.69 6.70
N LYS A 350 32.92 6.50 7.81
CA LYS A 350 33.49 6.05 9.10
C LYS A 350 33.26 4.56 9.36
N ASN A 351 32.78 3.80 8.37
CA ASN A 351 32.57 2.36 8.45
C ASN A 351 31.74 1.91 9.69
N LEU A 352 30.70 2.68 10.04
CA LEU A 352 29.89 2.45 11.24
C LEU A 352 28.89 1.31 11.00
N CYS A 353 29.11 0.19 11.68
CA CYS A 353 28.26 -0.99 11.57
C CYS A 353 28.32 -1.84 12.85
N TYR A 354 27.26 -2.63 13.09
CA TYR A 354 27.26 -3.68 14.11
C TYR A 354 28.46 -4.64 13.96
N THR A 355 28.82 -5.00 12.73
CA THR A 355 29.89 -5.97 12.45
C THR A 355 31.30 -5.41 12.57
N THR A 356 31.44 -4.09 12.76
CA THR A 356 32.71 -3.37 12.88
C THR A 356 32.86 -2.69 14.24
N LEU A 357 31.84 -2.76 15.10
CA LEU A 357 31.90 -2.23 16.47
C LEU A 357 32.92 -3.03 17.30
N LEU A 358 33.81 -2.32 17.98
CA LEU A 358 34.87 -2.87 18.81
C LEU A 358 34.65 -2.51 20.28
N THR A 359 35.02 -3.43 21.17
CA THR A 359 35.24 -3.11 22.57
C THR A 359 36.53 -2.30 22.74
N LYS A 360 36.66 -1.55 23.83
CA LYS A 360 37.90 -0.81 24.15
C LYS A 360 39.15 -1.71 24.13
N LYS A 361 39.06 -2.92 24.71
CA LYS A 361 40.14 -3.91 24.72
C LYS A 361 40.53 -4.38 23.32
N GLN A 362 39.58 -4.51 22.41
CA GLN A 362 39.88 -4.86 21.02
C GLN A 362 40.57 -3.70 20.31
N TYR A 363 40.02 -2.49 20.44
CA TYR A 363 40.60 -1.27 19.87
C TYR A 363 42.05 -1.02 20.32
N GLU A 364 42.36 -1.21 21.60
CA GLU A 364 43.73 -1.06 22.12
C GLU A 364 44.72 -2.04 21.49
N LYS A 365 44.25 -3.20 20.99
CA LYS A 365 45.08 -4.22 20.34
C LYS A 365 45.22 -4.01 18.84
N ILE A 366 44.13 -3.69 18.14
CA ILE A 366 44.10 -3.66 16.67
C ILE A 366 43.99 -2.25 16.07
N GLY A 367 43.81 -1.22 16.90
CA GLY A 367 43.53 0.14 16.45
C GLY A 367 42.12 0.30 15.88
N GLY A 368 41.89 1.37 15.13
CA GLY A 368 40.62 1.65 14.46
C GLY A 368 40.21 3.12 14.51
N ILE A 369 38.92 3.38 14.40
CA ILE A 369 38.29 4.70 14.50
C ILE A 369 37.71 4.87 15.90
N LYS A 370 38.03 5.98 16.54
CA LYS A 370 37.38 6.45 17.77
C LYS A 370 36.40 7.58 17.44
N THR A 371 35.15 7.43 17.86
CA THR A 371 34.10 8.45 17.67
C THR A 371 34.12 9.51 18.79
N PRO A 372 33.52 10.70 18.57
CA PRO A 372 33.42 11.74 19.59
C PRO A 372 32.74 11.27 20.90
N THR A 373 31.82 10.31 20.82
CA THR A 373 31.14 9.72 21.98
C THR A 373 31.88 8.52 22.58
N ASN A 374 33.19 8.37 22.30
CA ASN A 374 34.06 7.30 22.81
C ASN A 374 33.66 5.85 22.43
N ASN A 375 32.98 5.66 21.30
CA ASN A 375 32.79 4.33 20.68
C ASN A 375 33.90 4.02 19.68
N TYR A 376 34.21 2.73 19.49
CA TYR A 376 35.33 2.26 18.68
C TYR A 376 34.86 1.37 17.52
N PHE A 377 35.42 1.57 16.33
CA PHE A 377 35.07 0.80 15.14
C PHE A 377 36.31 0.39 14.34
N ALA A 378 36.28 -0.77 13.68
CA ALA A 378 37.31 -1.19 12.74
C ALA A 378 37.28 -0.33 11.46
N THR A 379 38.45 -0.10 10.85
CA THR A 379 38.54 0.59 9.54
C THR A 379 38.03 -0.30 8.40
N ALA A 380 37.70 0.31 7.27
CA ALA A 380 37.23 -0.44 6.09
C ALA A 380 38.31 -1.39 5.54
N ASP A 381 39.59 -1.04 5.67
CA ASP A 381 40.72 -1.87 5.25
C ASP A 381 40.83 -3.17 6.06
N MET A 382 40.42 -3.15 7.33
CA MET A 382 40.35 -4.34 8.16
C MET A 382 39.11 -5.16 7.85
N LYS A 383 37.95 -4.50 7.76
CA LYS A 383 36.66 -5.15 7.54
C LYS A 383 35.62 -4.15 7.07
N VAL A 384 35.04 -4.41 5.90
CA VAL A 384 33.92 -3.61 5.39
C VAL A 384 32.64 -3.94 6.18
N GLY A 385 31.97 -2.92 6.70
CA GLY A 385 30.70 -3.09 7.43
C GLY A 385 29.52 -3.45 6.52
N LEU A 386 28.56 -4.21 7.07
CA LEU A 386 27.32 -4.55 6.36
C LEU A 386 26.44 -3.31 6.07
N LEU A 387 26.25 -2.43 7.06
CA LEU A 387 25.41 -1.24 6.92
C LEU A 387 25.95 -0.26 5.87
N PRO A 388 27.26 0.07 5.83
CA PRO A 388 27.86 0.84 4.73
C PRO A 388 27.53 0.28 3.35
N THR A 389 27.60 -1.05 3.18
CA THR A 389 27.29 -1.72 1.91
C THR A 389 25.81 -1.55 1.52
N VAL A 390 24.89 -1.77 2.48
CA VAL A 390 23.45 -1.57 2.27
C VAL A 390 23.14 -0.12 1.91
N LEU A 391 23.69 0.85 2.63
CA LEU A 391 23.46 2.28 2.40
C LEU A 391 24.01 2.74 1.05
N THR A 392 25.18 2.24 0.65
CA THR A 392 25.77 2.55 -0.65
C THR A 392 24.84 2.14 -1.80
N ASN A 393 24.28 0.93 -1.72
CA ASN A 393 23.31 0.43 -2.70
C ASN A 393 22.03 1.29 -2.72
N LEU A 394 21.49 1.67 -1.56
CA LEU A 394 20.32 2.54 -1.48
C LEU A 394 20.57 3.93 -2.08
N ILE A 395 21.75 4.52 -1.84
CA ILE A 395 22.13 5.81 -2.42
C ILE A 395 22.28 5.69 -3.93
N ALA A 396 22.86 4.59 -4.43
CA ALA A 396 22.96 4.35 -5.86
C ALA A 396 21.58 4.27 -6.53
N SER A 397 20.64 3.50 -5.95
CA SER A 397 19.26 3.44 -6.44
C SER A 397 18.59 4.82 -6.40
N ARG A 398 18.78 5.60 -5.33
CA ARG A 398 18.25 6.97 -5.23
C ARG A 398 18.80 7.90 -6.31
N LYS A 399 20.09 7.78 -6.65
CA LYS A 399 20.72 8.57 -7.73
C LYS A 399 20.11 8.25 -9.09
N ILE A 400 19.78 6.98 -9.36
CA ILE A 400 19.10 6.57 -10.59
C ILE A 400 17.68 7.17 -10.63
N ALA A 401 16.93 7.07 -9.53
CA ALA A 401 15.58 7.63 -9.45
C ALA A 401 15.55 9.16 -9.66
N LYS A 402 16.53 9.91 -9.14
CA LYS A 402 16.64 11.36 -9.33
C LYS A 402 16.96 11.82 -10.75
N LYS A 403 17.47 10.93 -11.62
CA LYS A 403 17.80 11.26 -13.02
C LYS A 403 16.61 11.09 -13.97
N LYS A 404 15.54 10.44 -13.51
CA LYS A 404 14.28 10.26 -14.22
C LYS A 404 13.28 11.30 -13.74
#